data_AF-C7BP21-F1
#
_entry.id   AF-C7BP21-F1
#
_cell.length_a   1.000
_cell.length_b   1.000
_cell.length_c   1.000
_cell.angle_alpha   90.00
_cell.angle_beta   90.00
_cell.angle_gamma   90.00
#
_symmetry.space_group_name_H-M   'P 1'
#
loop_
_entity.id
_entity.type
_entity.pdbx_description
1 polymer ?
#
loop_
_entity_poly.entity_id
_entity_poly.type
_entity_poly.pdbx_seq_one_letter_code
_entity_poly.pdbx_strand_id
1 'polypeptide(L)'
;MGFGPLSISLRLKDKAGNTLATGTMHVAPFGDSDATRSQEAFLEHECVENVSAVEIMKASEERNGHQVKLPLSVFDPQYYQPLSVSVAGNKAS
;
A
#
# COMPACT_ATOMS: atom_id res chain seq x y z
N MET A 1 18.77 -4.82 7.93
CA MET A 1 17.86 -5.98 7.83
C MET A 1 16.62 -5.47 7.13
N GLY A 2 16.41 -5.90 5.89
CA GLY A 2 15.23 -5.52 5.10
C GLY A 2 14.08 -6.50 5.28
N PHE A 3 13.09 -6.35 4.42
CA PHE A 3 11.99 -7.29 4.25
C PHE A 3 12.22 -8.14 2.99
N GLY A 4 11.89 -9.43 3.09
CA GLY A 4 11.65 -10.30 1.93
C GLY A 4 10.39 -9.89 1.16
N PRO A 5 9.97 -10.70 0.18
CA PRO A 5 8.74 -10.44 -0.57
C PRO A 5 7.54 -10.36 0.39
N LEU A 6 6.71 -9.32 0.24
CA LEU A 6 5.50 -9.16 1.06
C LEU A 6 4.25 -9.48 0.26
N SER A 7 3.27 -10.09 0.92
CA SER A 7 1.88 -10.15 0.45
C SER A 7 0.99 -9.43 1.44
N ILE A 8 0.34 -8.35 0.98
CA ILE A 8 -0.45 -7.44 1.79
C ILE A 8 -1.90 -7.49 1.29
N SER A 9 -2.82 -7.98 2.12
CA SER A 9 -4.25 -7.97 1.81
C SER A 9 -4.86 -6.63 2.20
N LEU A 10 -5.48 -5.98 1.21
CA LEU A 10 -6.03 -4.65 1.30
C LEU A 10 -7.55 -4.68 1.08
N ARG A 11 -8.23 -3.74 1.71
CA ARG A 11 -9.65 -3.46 1.52
C ARG A 11 -9.82 -2.02 1.06
N LEU A 12 -10.55 -1.83 -0.04
CA LEU A 12 -10.93 -0.52 -0.55
C LEU A 12 -12.29 -0.13 0.03
N LYS A 13 -12.38 1.08 0.60
CA LYS A 13 -13.58 1.57 1.29
C LYS A 13 -14.13 2.85 0.70
N ASP A 14 -15.45 2.98 0.71
CA ASP A 14 -16.13 4.25 0.43
C ASP A 14 -16.04 5.23 1.61
N LYS A 15 -16.59 6.45 1.44
CA LYS A 15 -16.57 7.49 2.48
C LYS A 15 -17.39 7.15 3.71
N ALA A 16 -18.35 6.23 3.60
CA ALA A 16 -19.15 5.74 4.71
C ALA A 16 -18.45 4.59 5.46
N GLY A 17 -17.30 4.12 4.96
CA GLY A 17 -16.54 3.00 5.51
C GLY A 17 -16.97 1.62 5.00
N ASN A 18 -17.90 1.55 4.05
CA ASN A 18 -18.32 0.29 3.45
C ASN A 18 -17.21 -0.30 2.59
N THR A 19 -17.11 -1.62 2.56
CA THR A 19 -16.16 -2.32 1.69
C THR A 19 -16.67 -2.31 0.27
N LEU A 20 -15.88 -1.74 -0.64
CA LEU A 20 -16.16 -1.75 -2.08
C LEU A 20 -15.47 -2.93 -2.77
N ALA A 21 -14.22 -3.22 -2.38
CA ALA A 21 -13.42 -4.28 -2.95
C ALA A 21 -12.34 -4.76 -1.99
N THR A 22 -11.77 -5.93 -2.29
CA THR A 22 -10.61 -6.47 -1.59
C THR A 22 -9.60 -6.99 -2.61
N GLY A 23 -8.31 -6.85 -2.32
CA GLY A 23 -7.27 -7.41 -3.16
C GLY A 23 -5.99 -7.68 -2.39
N THR A 24 -5.04 -8.33 -3.05
CA THR A 24 -3.72 -8.60 -2.47
C THR A 24 -2.67 -7.88 -3.30
N MET A 25 -1.91 -7.00 -2.65
CA MET A 25 -0.76 -6.33 -3.22
C MET A 25 0.50 -7.14 -2.90
N HIS A 26 1.30 -7.41 -3.93
CA HIS A 26 2.59 -8.07 -3.80
C HIS A 26 3.70 -7.03 -3.86
N VAL A 27 4.67 -7.12 -2.93
CA VAL A 27 5.79 -6.18 -2.81
C VAL A 27 7.09 -6.96 -2.95
N ALA A 28 7.97 -6.49 -3.83
CA ALA A 28 9.31 -7.05 -3.95
C ALA A 28 10.16 -6.76 -2.69
N PRO A 29 11.23 -7.55 -2.43
CA PRO A 29 12.13 -7.30 -1.30
C PRO A 29 12.71 -5.88 -1.28
N PHE A 30 12.90 -5.32 -0.09
CA PHE A 30 13.46 -3.97 0.08
C PHE A 30 14.06 -3.77 1.49
N GLY A 31 14.84 -2.71 1.69
CA GLY A 31 15.36 -2.28 2.99
C GLY A 31 16.62 -3.01 3.47
N ASP A 32 17.25 -3.81 2.62
CA ASP A 32 18.52 -4.48 2.89
C ASP A 32 19.74 -3.54 2.73
N SER A 33 19.57 -2.41 2.04
CA SER A 33 20.57 -1.37 1.84
C SER A 33 19.96 0.03 1.87
N ASP A 34 20.80 1.07 1.95
CA ASP A 34 20.34 2.46 1.87
C ASP A 34 19.73 2.81 0.51
N ALA A 35 20.21 2.17 -0.56
CA ALA A 35 19.69 2.37 -1.92
C ALA A 35 18.31 1.72 -2.12
N THR A 36 17.99 0.68 -1.35
CA THR A 36 16.72 -0.07 -1.41
C THR A 36 15.81 0.26 -0.23
N ARG A 37 16.03 1.39 0.48
CA ARG A 37 15.25 1.78 1.66
C ARG A 37 13.74 1.94 1.41
N SER A 38 13.34 2.12 0.16
CA SER A 38 11.95 2.27 -0.28
C SER A 38 11.71 1.45 -1.54
N GLN A 39 10.45 1.06 -1.75
CA GLN A 39 9.99 0.35 -2.92
C GLN A 39 8.56 0.79 -3.27
N GLU A 40 8.21 0.70 -4.54
CA GLU A 40 6.86 0.90 -5.04
C GLU A 40 6.17 -0.45 -5.27
N ALA A 41 4.86 -0.49 -5.03
CA ALA A 41 4.03 -1.65 -5.30
C ALA A 41 2.64 -1.19 -5.74
N PHE A 42 1.97 -2.04 -6.51
CA PHE A 42 0.70 -1.71 -7.13
C PHE A 42 -0.36 -2.73 -6.73
N LEU A 43 -1.54 -2.24 -6.36
CA LEU A 43 -2.73 -3.06 -6.25
C LEU A 43 -3.56 -2.84 -7.52
N GLU A 44 -3.66 -3.87 -8.34
CA GLU A 44 -4.55 -3.86 -9.51
C GLU A 44 -5.93 -4.40 -9.13
N HIS A 45 -6.96 -3.72 -9.61
CA HIS A 45 -8.35 -4.11 -9.49
C HIS A 45 -9.14 -3.44 -10.63
N GLU A 46 -10.32 -3.95 -10.96
CA GLU A 46 -11.29 -3.16 -11.74
C GLU A 46 -11.45 -1.78 -11.09
N CYS A 47 -11.47 -0.71 -11.88
CA CYS A 47 -11.56 0.66 -11.37
C CYS A 47 -12.90 0.85 -10.64
N VAL A 48 -12.89 0.66 -9.32
CA VAL A 48 -14.08 0.82 -8.50
C VAL A 48 -14.25 2.29 -8.15
N GLU A 49 -15.40 2.85 -8.55
CA GLU A 49 -15.73 4.24 -8.26
C GLU A 49 -15.88 4.48 -6.74
N ASN A 50 -15.64 5.73 -6.32
CA ASN A 50 -15.86 6.21 -4.96
C ASN A 50 -14.97 5.63 -3.84
N VAL A 51 -13.85 4.99 -4.18
CA VAL A 51 -12.83 4.61 -3.19
C VAL A 51 -12.30 5.87 -2.50
N SER A 52 -12.30 5.86 -1.17
CA SER A 52 -11.87 6.99 -0.33
C SER A 52 -10.83 6.63 0.71
N ALA A 53 -10.73 5.34 1.07
CA ALA A 53 -9.76 4.85 2.04
C ALA A 53 -9.32 3.42 1.68
N VAL A 54 -8.13 3.05 2.17
CA VAL A 54 -7.57 1.71 2.07
C VAL A 54 -7.27 1.20 3.47
N GLU A 55 -7.65 -0.04 3.77
CA GLU A 55 -7.41 -0.71 5.05
C GLU A 55 -6.52 -1.94 4.85
N ILE A 56 -5.42 -2.03 5.61
CA ILE A 56 -4.55 -3.20 5.65
C ILE A 56 -5.18 -4.24 6.56
N MET A 57 -5.57 -5.38 5.99
CA MET A 57 -6.25 -6.46 6.71
C MET A 57 -5.29 -7.53 7.23
N LYS A 58 -4.29 -7.88 6.41
CA LYS A 58 -3.30 -8.92 6.68
C LYS A 58 -2.01 -8.60 5.95
N ALA A 59 -0.89 -9.02 6.51
CA ALA A 59 0.39 -9.00 5.86
C ALA A 59 1.16 -10.28 6.15
N SER A 60 1.98 -10.68 5.19
CA SER A 60 2.90 -11.80 5.32
C SER A 60 4.18 -11.49 4.56
N GLU A 61 5.26 -12.10 5.01
CA GLU A 61 6.58 -12.00 4.40
C GLU A 61 7.05 -13.41 4.03
N GLU A 62 7.57 -13.58 2.82
CA GLU A 62 8.27 -14.78 2.44
C GLU A 62 9.69 -14.77 3.03
N ARG A 63 10.00 -15.77 3.86
CA ARG A 63 11.32 -15.98 4.46
C ARG A 63 11.75 -17.41 4.17
N ASN A 64 12.85 -17.56 3.43
CA ASN A 64 13.40 -18.87 3.06
C ASN A 64 12.36 -19.81 2.41
N GLY A 65 11.53 -19.27 1.51
CA GLY A 65 10.48 -20.03 0.83
C GLY A 65 9.22 -20.32 1.68
N HIS A 66 9.15 -19.80 2.91
CA HIS A 66 7.98 -19.94 3.78
C HIS A 66 7.28 -18.61 4.02
N GLN A 67 5.95 -18.61 3.95
CA GLN A 67 5.15 -17.44 4.25
C GLN A 67 4.95 -17.30 5.76
N VAL A 68 5.46 -16.21 6.34
CA VAL A 68 5.37 -15.90 7.76
C VAL A 68 4.44 -14.72 7.96
N LYS A 69 3.56 -14.79 8.95
CA LYS A 69 2.65 -13.68 9.29
C LYS A 69 3.46 -12.47 9.75
N LEU A 70 3.25 -11.31 9.12
CA LEU A 70 3.84 -10.05 9.53
C LEU A 70 2.85 -9.30 10.44
N PRO A 71 3.25 -8.86 11.66
CA PRO A 71 2.39 -8.06 12.52
C PRO A 71 2.00 -6.73 11.86
N LEU A 72 0.71 -6.38 11.93
CA LEU A 72 0.22 -5.12 11.33
C LEU A 72 0.77 -3.87 12.02
N SER A 73 1.25 -3.99 13.25
CA SER A 73 1.89 -2.91 14.01
C SER A 73 3.22 -2.42 13.40
N VAL A 74 3.74 -3.10 12.37
CA VAL A 74 4.92 -2.67 11.62
C VAL A 74 4.60 -1.53 10.65
N PHE A 75 3.34 -1.41 10.20
CA PHE A 75 2.96 -0.37 9.26
C PHE A 75 2.68 0.95 9.99
N ASP A 76 3.27 2.03 9.48
CA ASP A 76 2.93 3.42 9.80
C ASP A 76 2.28 4.06 8.57
N PRO A 77 0.99 3.79 8.31
CA PRO A 77 0.31 4.29 7.13
C PRO A 77 0.00 5.79 7.26
N GLN A 78 -0.17 6.44 6.12
CA GLN A 78 -0.58 7.84 6.10
C GLN A 78 -2.07 7.98 6.47
N TYR A 79 -2.35 8.34 7.73
CA TYR A 79 -3.72 8.47 8.25
C TYR A 79 -4.39 9.81 7.94
N TYR A 80 -3.65 10.81 7.43
CA TYR A 80 -4.18 12.14 7.11
C TYR A 80 -4.35 12.33 5.60
N GLN A 81 -5.43 13.02 5.20
CA GLN A 81 -5.61 13.46 3.83
C GLN A 81 -4.74 14.71 3.59
N PRO A 82 -3.70 14.62 2.75
CA PRO A 82 -2.83 15.78 2.47
C PRO A 82 -3.59 16.82 1.64
N LEU A 83 -3.25 18.09 1.85
CA LEU A 83 -3.73 19.16 0.97
C LEU A 83 -3.10 19.01 -0.41
N SER A 84 -3.90 19.18 -1.46
CA SER A 84 -3.38 19.23 -2.83
C SER A 84 -2.49 20.46 -3.00
N VAL A 85 -1.28 20.25 -3.51
CA VAL A 85 -0.33 21.32 -3.84
C VAL A 85 -0.36 21.56 -5.34
N SER A 86 -0.56 22.82 -5.75
CA SER A 86 -0.56 23.24 -7.16
C SER A 86 0.44 24.37 -7.39
N VAL A 87 1.08 24.39 -8.56
CA VAL A 87 1.96 25.48 -8.99
C VAL A 87 1.16 26.48 -9.84
N ALA A 88 1.10 27.74 -9.41
CA ALA A 88 0.47 28.80 -10.19
C ALA A 88 1.33 29.10 -11.44
N GLY A 89 0.73 29.05 -12.64
CA GLY A 89 1.37 29.54 -13.86
C GLY A 89 1.56 28.54 -15.02
N ASN A 90 1.38 27.24 -14.83
CA ASN A 90 1.41 26.26 -15.93
C ASN A 90 0.00 25.83 -16.34
N LYS A 91 -0.68 26.68 -17.11
CA LYS A 91 -1.58 26.17 -18.14
C LYS A 91 -0.66 25.58 -19.21
N ALA A 92 -0.62 24.26 -19.36
CA ALA A 92 -0.16 23.70 -20.62
C ALA A 92 -1.11 24.22 -21.71
N SER A 93 -0.59 25.06 -22.60
CA SER A 93 -1.25 25.39 -23.87
C SER A 93 -1.44 24.14 -24.71
#